data_AF-A0A920AC23-F1
#
_entry.id   AF-A0A920AC23-F1
#
_cell.length_a   1.000
_cell.length_b   1.000
_cell.length_c   1.000
_cell.angle_alpha   90.00
_cell.angle_beta   90.00
_cell.angle_gamma   90.00
#
_symmetry.space_group_name_H-M   'P 1'
#
loop_
_entity.id
_entity.type
_entity.pdbx_description
1 polymer ?
#
loop_
_entity_poly.entity_id
_entity_poly.type
_entity_poly.pdbx_seq_one_letter_code
_entity_poly.pdbx_strand_id
1 'polypeptide(L)'
;MERNINLFFSLVFALSTTLNTYAQVSKVEVTTNALGNFELQRNGKPYYIKGAGAKDHFDLLVRSGANSIRVWSTNNKAFLDSAYHYGLTVTLGLHVRPERSGMDYNDEYAVKGQIEYLKNEVLKYKDHPALLVWGIGNEVDLKYSNFKVWETIEIIAKFIKEVDPNHPTMTVIAGVDPSKAFHIKKHCPSIDILGLNVMVQSKMQG
;
A
#
# COMPACT_ATOMS: atom_id res chain seq x y z
N MET A 1 27.92 -31.84 69.32
CA MET A 1 27.45 -32.98 68.50
C MET A 1 25.93 -32.97 68.66
N GLU A 2 25.08 -32.68 67.68
CA GLU A 2 25.15 -32.72 66.22
C GLU A 2 24.24 -31.62 65.63
N ARG A 3 24.52 -31.26 64.38
CA ARG A 3 23.82 -30.27 63.53
C ARG A 3 22.46 -30.81 63.11
N ASN A 4 21.48 -29.92 62.92
CA ASN A 4 20.50 -30.02 61.83
C ASN A 4 20.00 -28.61 61.48
N ILE A 5 20.67 -27.99 60.50
CA ILE A 5 20.24 -26.73 59.89
C ILE A 5 19.61 -27.10 58.53
N ASN A 6 18.33 -26.76 58.40
CA ASN A 6 17.57 -26.81 57.16
C ASN A 6 18.21 -25.89 56.11
N LEU A 7 18.53 -26.41 54.94
CA LEU A 7 18.81 -25.62 53.74
C LEU A 7 17.92 -26.11 52.60
N PHE A 8 16.81 -25.40 52.41
CA PHE A 8 16.01 -25.45 51.18
C PHE A 8 16.77 -24.66 50.11
N PHE A 9 17.27 -25.35 49.09
CA PHE A 9 17.77 -24.71 47.86
C PHE A 9 16.60 -24.52 46.89
N SER A 10 16.07 -23.30 46.80
CA SER A 10 15.16 -22.91 45.72
C SER A 10 15.99 -22.39 44.55
N LEU A 11 16.19 -23.24 43.54
CA LEU A 11 16.83 -22.88 42.27
C LEU A 11 15.79 -22.15 41.39
N VAL A 12 15.84 -20.83 41.30
CA VAL A 12 15.04 -20.06 40.35
C VAL A 12 15.78 -20.01 39.01
N PHE A 13 15.34 -20.84 38.07
CA PHE A 13 15.81 -20.81 36.69
C PHE A 13 15.08 -19.67 35.95
N ALA A 14 15.74 -18.53 35.75
CA ALA A 14 15.18 -17.45 34.95
C ALA A 14 15.31 -17.82 33.46
N LEU A 15 14.24 -18.39 32.90
CA LEU A 15 14.14 -18.71 31.49
C LEU A 15 13.94 -17.39 30.71
N SER A 16 15.03 -16.81 30.20
CA SER A 16 14.96 -15.67 29.29
C SER A 16 14.45 -16.15 27.93
N THR A 17 13.13 -16.18 27.76
CA THR A 17 12.51 -16.37 26.45
C THR A 17 12.76 -15.13 25.61
N THR A 18 13.69 -15.23 24.66
CA THR A 18 13.80 -14.24 23.58
C THR A 18 12.54 -14.36 22.73
N LEU A 19 11.55 -13.50 22.99
CA LEU A 19 10.42 -13.31 22.08
C LEU A 19 10.98 -12.75 20.78
N ASN A 20 11.11 -13.61 19.77
CA ASN A 20 11.29 -13.16 18.40
C ASN A 20 10.01 -12.45 17.99
N THR A 21 9.98 -11.12 18.11
CA THR A 21 8.92 -10.30 17.55
C THR A 21 9.06 -10.33 16.04
N TYR A 22 8.46 -11.31 15.39
CA TYR A 22 8.21 -11.21 13.95
C TYR A 22 7.36 -9.97 13.71
N ALA A 23 7.76 -9.14 12.76
CA ALA A 23 7.01 -7.95 12.39
C ALA A 23 5.61 -8.39 11.92
N GLN A 24 4.59 -8.12 12.72
CA GLN A 24 3.21 -8.48 12.42
C GLN A 24 2.70 -7.60 11.27
N VAL A 25 1.94 -8.21 10.34
CA VAL A 25 1.22 -7.49 9.29
C VAL A 25 0.39 -6.37 9.92
N SER A 26 0.50 -5.16 9.38
CA SER A 26 -0.26 -4.02 9.89
C SER A 26 -1.62 -3.97 9.21
N LYS A 27 -2.69 -4.03 9.98
CA LYS A 27 -4.04 -3.85 9.43
C LYS A 27 -4.29 -2.37 9.15
N VAL A 28 -4.74 -2.06 7.96
CA VAL A 28 -5.05 -0.72 7.47
C VAL A 28 -6.47 -0.70 6.93
N GLU A 29 -7.27 0.25 7.38
CA GLU A 29 -8.69 0.32 7.05
C GLU A 29 -9.11 1.76 6.76
N VAL A 30 -9.97 1.93 5.76
CA VAL A 30 -10.70 3.19 5.55
C VAL A 30 -12.00 3.08 6.35
N THR A 31 -12.19 4.01 7.29
CA THR A 31 -13.36 4.06 8.18
C THR A 31 -14.00 5.44 8.12
N THR A 32 -15.10 5.62 8.86
CA THR A 32 -15.71 6.93 9.09
C THR A 32 -15.57 7.27 10.56
N ASN A 33 -15.05 8.47 10.88
CA ASN A 33 -14.93 8.92 12.26
C ASN A 33 -16.27 9.44 12.83
N ALA A 34 -16.27 9.83 14.10
CA ALA A 34 -17.48 10.32 14.80
C ALA A 34 -18.11 11.58 14.16
N LEU A 35 -17.37 12.31 13.32
CA LEU A 35 -17.84 13.50 12.60
C LEU A 35 -18.42 13.17 11.20
N GLY A 36 -18.44 11.89 10.80
CA GLY A 36 -18.90 11.48 9.48
C GLY A 36 -17.85 11.61 8.37
N ASN A 37 -16.60 11.94 8.71
CA ASN A 37 -15.51 12.07 7.74
C ASN A 37 -14.78 10.75 7.54
N PHE A 38 -14.33 10.48 6.31
CA PHE A 38 -13.44 9.35 6.03
C PHE A 38 -12.11 9.51 6.76
N GLU A 39 -11.61 8.41 7.33
CA GLU A 39 -10.36 8.33 8.09
C GLU A 39 -9.64 7.02 7.80
N LEU A 40 -8.34 7.11 7.52
CA LEU A 40 -7.49 5.94 7.43
C LEU A 40 -7.02 5.55 8.85
N GLN A 41 -7.18 4.29 9.21
CA GLN A 41 -6.66 3.74 10.46
C GLN A 41 -5.58 2.70 10.17
N ARG A 42 -4.52 2.70 10.98
CA ARG A 42 -3.47 1.67 10.99
C ARG A 42 -3.40 1.04 12.37
N ASN A 43 -3.63 -0.27 12.45
CA ASN A 43 -3.75 -1.04 13.69
C ASN A 43 -4.75 -0.41 14.68
N GLY A 44 -5.92 0.00 14.17
CA GLY A 44 -7.00 0.60 14.95
C GLY A 44 -6.74 2.02 15.45
N LYS A 45 -5.68 2.69 14.96
CA LYS A 45 -5.35 4.08 15.32
C LYS A 45 -5.43 4.98 14.10
N PRO A 46 -5.98 6.22 14.22
CA PRO A 46 -5.98 7.19 13.13
C PRO A 46 -4.57 7.39 12.56
N TYR A 47 -4.46 7.38 11.22
CA TYR A 47 -3.20 7.48 10.50
C TYR A 47 -3.29 8.52 9.39
N TYR A 48 -2.74 9.71 9.64
CA TYR A 48 -2.63 10.76 8.64
C TYR A 48 -1.34 10.58 7.82
N ILE A 49 -1.47 10.46 6.50
CA ILE A 49 -0.34 10.24 5.59
C ILE A 49 0.41 11.56 5.37
N LYS A 50 1.67 11.62 5.81
CA LYS A 50 2.65 12.65 5.48
C LYS A 50 3.63 12.05 4.47
N GLY A 51 3.18 11.97 3.22
CA GLY A 51 3.80 11.16 2.19
C GLY A 51 4.77 11.91 1.28
N ALA A 52 5.74 11.19 0.72
CA ALA A 52 6.56 11.63 -0.41
C ALA A 52 6.65 10.55 -1.49
N GLY A 53 6.71 10.93 -2.76
CA GLY A 53 7.10 10.00 -3.82
C GLY A 53 8.62 9.85 -3.82
N ALA A 54 9.14 8.69 -3.42
CA ALA A 54 10.58 8.52 -3.20
C ALA A 54 11.04 7.07 -3.37
N LYS A 55 12.31 6.90 -3.72
CA LYS A 55 12.98 5.59 -3.85
C LYS A 55 14.29 5.51 -3.06
N ASP A 56 14.70 6.61 -2.46
CA ASP A 56 15.97 6.81 -1.75
C ASP A 56 15.82 7.96 -0.73
N HIS A 57 16.92 8.31 -0.05
CA HIS A 57 17.00 9.41 0.93
C HIS A 57 15.92 9.36 2.03
N PHE A 58 15.58 8.15 2.48
CA PHE A 58 14.54 7.92 3.49
C PHE A 58 14.87 8.57 4.84
N ASP A 59 16.15 8.68 5.19
CA ASP A 59 16.62 9.40 6.37
C ASP A 59 16.23 10.89 6.31
N LEU A 60 16.40 11.54 5.17
CA LEU A 60 16.03 12.94 4.96
C LEU A 60 14.51 13.12 5.05
N LEU A 61 13.74 12.20 4.48
CA LEU A 61 12.28 12.23 4.55
C LEU A 61 11.77 12.15 5.99
N VAL A 62 12.29 11.19 6.77
CA VAL A 62 11.95 11.03 8.19
C VAL A 62 12.34 12.28 8.97
N ARG A 63 13.55 12.83 8.75
CA ARG A 63 13.99 14.09 9.37
C ARG A 63 13.12 15.30 8.99
N SER A 64 12.48 15.24 7.83
CA SER A 64 11.54 16.26 7.34
C SER A 64 10.11 16.04 7.84
N GLY A 65 9.86 15.01 8.65
CA GLY A 65 8.55 14.70 9.23
C GLY A 65 7.65 13.81 8.38
N ALA A 66 8.18 13.20 7.31
CA ALA A 66 7.44 12.21 6.54
C ALA A 66 7.26 10.91 7.33
N ASN A 67 6.13 10.24 7.12
CA ASN A 67 5.82 8.94 7.72
C ASN A 67 5.51 7.84 6.68
N SER A 68 5.40 8.23 5.41
CA SER A 68 4.99 7.34 4.32
C SER A 68 5.72 7.69 3.03
N ILE A 69 5.84 6.71 2.14
CA ILE A 69 6.30 6.91 0.76
C ILE A 69 5.34 6.29 -0.25
N ARG A 70 5.41 6.78 -1.49
CA ARG A 70 4.78 6.13 -2.64
C ARG A 70 5.85 5.63 -3.61
N VAL A 71 5.71 4.37 -4.02
CA VAL A 71 6.44 3.76 -5.13
C VAL A 71 5.45 3.27 -6.19
N TRP A 72 5.85 3.24 -7.46
CA TRP A 72 4.92 2.99 -8.59
C TRP A 72 4.98 1.57 -9.16
N SER A 73 5.85 0.72 -8.63
CA SER A 73 6.06 -0.64 -9.10
C SER A 73 6.66 -1.50 -7.99
N THR A 74 6.55 -2.81 -8.16
CA THR A 74 7.05 -3.85 -7.24
C THR A 74 8.42 -4.43 -7.65
N ASN A 75 9.06 -3.82 -8.65
CA ASN A 75 10.30 -4.27 -9.29
C ASN A 75 11.55 -4.27 -8.39
N ASN A 76 11.49 -3.64 -7.20
CA ASN A 76 12.61 -3.65 -6.27
C ASN A 76 12.11 -3.92 -4.84
N LYS A 77 12.33 -5.17 -4.39
CA LYS A 77 11.99 -5.64 -3.06
C LYS A 77 12.65 -4.80 -1.95
N ALA A 78 13.87 -4.30 -2.19
CA ALA A 78 14.63 -3.58 -1.18
C ALA A 78 13.95 -2.29 -0.70
N PHE A 79 13.01 -1.72 -1.48
CA PHE A 79 12.31 -0.51 -1.06
C PHE A 79 11.39 -0.73 0.14
N LEU A 80 10.68 -1.85 0.20
CA LEU A 80 9.79 -2.16 1.31
C LEU A 80 10.59 -2.42 2.59
N ASP A 81 11.62 -3.25 2.50
CA ASP A 81 12.51 -3.56 3.64
C ASP A 81 13.23 -2.29 4.14
N SER A 82 13.71 -1.44 3.22
CA SER A 82 14.38 -0.19 3.57
C SER A 82 13.41 0.84 4.15
N ALA A 83 12.23 1.03 3.56
CA ALA A 83 11.20 1.90 4.15
C ALA A 83 10.82 1.44 5.56
N TYR A 84 10.67 0.13 5.76
CA TYR A 84 10.41 -0.45 7.08
C TYR A 84 11.51 -0.14 8.08
N HIS A 85 12.78 -0.26 7.67
CA HIS A 85 13.93 0.08 8.52
C HIS A 85 13.90 1.53 9.00
N TYR A 86 13.44 2.47 8.16
CA TYR A 86 13.28 3.88 8.52
C TYR A 86 11.94 4.19 9.22
N GLY A 87 11.11 3.19 9.50
CA GLY A 87 9.79 3.37 10.12
C GLY A 87 8.76 4.02 9.18
N LEU A 88 9.01 4.02 7.87
CA LEU A 88 8.10 4.53 6.85
C LEU A 88 7.10 3.45 6.43
N THR A 89 5.88 3.86 6.13
CA THR A 89 4.88 3.03 5.46
C THR A 89 4.86 3.29 3.96
N VAL A 90 4.30 2.37 3.16
CA VAL A 90 4.45 2.38 1.71
C VAL A 90 3.10 2.20 1.03
N THR A 91 2.72 3.18 0.21
CA THR A 91 1.77 2.96 -0.88
C THR A 91 2.53 2.25 -2.01
N LEU A 92 2.27 0.95 -2.16
CA LEU A 92 2.97 0.10 -3.12
C LEU A 92 2.22 0.03 -4.44
N GLY A 93 2.83 0.57 -5.49
CA GLY A 93 2.25 0.59 -6.82
C GLY A 93 2.28 -0.75 -7.53
N LEU A 94 1.14 -1.19 -8.04
CA LEU A 94 1.00 -2.23 -9.05
C LEU A 94 0.95 -1.56 -10.41
N HIS A 95 2.01 -1.73 -11.21
CA HIS A 95 2.13 -1.07 -12.50
C HIS A 95 1.21 -1.70 -13.55
N VAL A 96 -0.01 -1.19 -13.64
CA VAL A 96 -0.93 -1.44 -14.76
C VAL A 96 -0.47 -0.59 -15.94
N ARG A 97 -0.08 -1.24 -17.04
CA ARG A 97 0.48 -0.61 -18.24
C ARG A 97 -0.58 0.26 -18.93
N PRO A 98 -0.38 1.58 -19.05
CA PRO A 98 -1.36 2.43 -19.69
C PRO A 98 -1.38 2.22 -21.21
N GLU A 99 -2.53 2.46 -21.86
CA GLU A 99 -2.67 2.36 -23.31
C GLU A 99 -1.65 3.24 -24.06
N ARG A 100 -1.37 4.45 -23.55
CA ARG A 100 -0.38 5.37 -24.13
C ARG A 100 1.05 4.82 -24.22
N SER A 101 1.37 3.72 -23.54
CA SER A 101 2.67 3.04 -23.67
C SER A 101 2.63 1.83 -24.61
N GLY A 102 1.55 1.70 -25.40
CA GLY A 102 1.37 0.63 -26.39
C GLY A 102 0.68 -0.63 -25.85
N MET A 103 0.02 -0.55 -24.68
CA MET A 103 -0.81 -1.67 -24.18
C MET A 103 -2.14 -1.71 -24.94
N ASP A 104 -2.40 -2.79 -25.68
CA ASP A 104 -3.72 -3.06 -26.27
C ASP A 104 -4.56 -3.91 -25.31
N TYR A 105 -5.62 -3.31 -24.77
CA TYR A 105 -6.55 -4.01 -23.88
C TYR A 105 -7.57 -4.90 -24.61
N ASN A 106 -7.50 -4.99 -25.94
CA ASN A 106 -8.20 -6.03 -26.71
C ASN A 106 -7.36 -7.30 -26.91
N ASP A 107 -6.07 -7.27 -26.63
CA ASP A 107 -5.23 -8.47 -26.57
C ASP A 107 -5.45 -9.18 -25.23
N GLU A 108 -6.31 -10.20 -25.25
CA GLU A 108 -6.65 -10.99 -24.06
C GLU A 108 -5.44 -11.70 -23.43
N TYR A 109 -4.45 -12.10 -24.23
CA TYR A 109 -3.24 -12.75 -23.72
C TYR A 109 -2.35 -11.75 -22.98
N ALA A 110 -2.16 -10.56 -23.55
CA ALA A 110 -1.42 -9.48 -22.89
C ALA A 110 -2.08 -9.04 -21.58
N VAL A 111 -3.42 -8.87 -21.60
CA VAL A 111 -4.20 -8.49 -20.40
C VAL A 111 -4.11 -9.57 -19.32
N LYS A 112 -4.33 -10.83 -19.68
CA LYS A 112 -4.24 -11.96 -18.73
C LYS A 112 -2.83 -12.09 -18.15
N GLY A 113 -1.79 -11.99 -18.98
CA GLY A 113 -0.40 -12.05 -18.53
C GLY A 113 -0.07 -10.95 -17.50
N GLN A 114 -0.53 -9.72 -17.75
CA GLN A 114 -0.39 -8.61 -16.79
C GLN A 114 -1.14 -8.88 -15.48
N ILE A 115 -2.39 -9.34 -15.54
CA ILE A 115 -3.19 -9.64 -14.34
C ILE A 115 -2.49 -10.70 -13.49
N GLU A 116 -2.10 -11.82 -14.07
CA GLU A 116 -1.46 -12.91 -13.32
C GLU A 116 -0.09 -12.51 -12.75
N TYR A 117 0.69 -11.71 -13.48
CA TYR A 117 1.91 -11.12 -12.95
C TYR A 117 1.63 -10.27 -11.70
N LEU A 118 0.65 -9.37 -11.75
CA LEU A 118 0.33 -8.48 -10.63
C LEU A 118 -0.29 -9.23 -9.44
N LYS A 119 -1.08 -10.28 -9.67
CA LYS A 119 -1.56 -11.17 -8.59
C LYS A 119 -0.40 -11.84 -7.85
N ASN A 120 0.61 -12.31 -8.56
CA ASN A 120 1.80 -12.91 -7.93
C ASN A 120 2.56 -11.89 -7.07
N GLU A 121 2.67 -10.64 -7.52
CA GLU A 121 3.29 -9.58 -6.74
C GLU A 121 2.45 -9.21 -5.50
N VAL A 122 1.11 -9.27 -5.58
CA VAL A 122 0.23 -9.13 -4.40
C VAL A 122 0.52 -10.21 -3.37
N LEU A 123 0.49 -11.48 -3.78
CA LEU A 123 0.75 -12.62 -2.89
C LEU A 123 2.12 -12.54 -2.22
N LYS A 124 3.12 -12.00 -2.93
CA LYS A 124 4.48 -11.84 -2.44
C LYS A 124 4.65 -10.77 -1.37
N TYR A 125 3.89 -9.67 -1.43
CA TYR A 125 4.11 -8.51 -0.53
C TYR A 125 2.95 -8.20 0.43
N LYS A 126 1.80 -8.87 0.31
CA LYS A 126 0.61 -8.62 1.16
C LYS A 126 0.88 -8.69 2.67
N ASP A 127 1.86 -9.47 3.09
CA ASP A 127 2.20 -9.65 4.51
C ASP A 127 3.37 -8.76 4.95
N HIS A 128 3.82 -7.82 4.11
CA HIS A 128 4.95 -6.95 4.44
C HIS A 128 4.54 -5.84 5.44
N PRO A 129 5.25 -5.66 6.57
CA PRO A 129 4.82 -4.76 7.67
C PRO A 129 4.84 -3.26 7.33
N ALA A 130 5.60 -2.86 6.30
CA ALA A 130 5.59 -1.49 5.78
C ALA A 130 4.49 -1.23 4.75
N LEU A 131 3.79 -2.24 4.24
CA LEU A 131 2.70 -2.01 3.29
C LEU A 131 1.59 -1.20 3.97
N LEU A 132 1.11 -0.16 3.28
CA LEU A 132 0.01 0.69 3.73
C LEU A 132 -1.22 0.53 2.83
N VAL A 133 -1.03 0.68 1.52
CA VAL A 133 -2.09 0.72 0.52
C VAL A 133 -1.56 0.12 -0.79
N TRP A 134 -2.40 -0.64 -1.49
CA TRP A 134 -2.13 -1.10 -2.85
C TRP A 134 -2.52 -0.03 -3.87
N GLY A 135 -1.56 0.55 -4.58
CA GLY A 135 -1.78 1.53 -5.65
C GLY A 135 -1.90 0.87 -7.03
N ILE A 136 -3.12 0.55 -7.46
CA ILE A 136 -3.42 -0.17 -8.70
C ILE A 136 -3.49 0.81 -9.87
N GLY A 137 -2.43 0.81 -10.69
CA GLY A 137 -2.30 1.72 -11.83
C GLY A 137 -1.96 3.16 -11.41
N ASN A 138 -1.45 3.92 -12.37
CA ASN A 138 -1.20 5.36 -12.22
C ASN A 138 -1.53 6.07 -13.54
N GLU A 139 -2.52 6.95 -13.48
CA GLU A 139 -2.93 7.81 -14.58
C GLU A 139 -3.19 7.02 -15.86
N VAL A 140 -3.78 5.84 -15.75
CA VAL A 140 -4.14 5.03 -16.94
C VAL A 140 -5.19 5.74 -17.81
N ASP A 141 -5.84 6.76 -17.26
CA ASP A 141 -6.80 7.65 -17.89
C ASP A 141 -6.17 8.75 -18.78
N LEU A 142 -4.84 8.84 -18.85
CA LEU A 142 -4.17 9.78 -19.76
C LEU A 142 -4.03 9.18 -21.17
N LYS A 143 -4.62 9.88 -22.15
CA LYS A 143 -4.54 9.56 -23.60
C LYS A 143 -4.91 8.09 -23.88
N TYR A 144 -6.11 7.71 -23.43
CA TYR A 144 -6.66 6.37 -23.61
C TYR A 144 -7.99 6.45 -24.36
N SER A 145 -8.32 5.37 -25.04
CA SER A 145 -9.58 5.14 -25.75
C SER A 145 -10.24 3.83 -25.34
N ASN A 146 -9.46 2.89 -24.79
CA ASN A 146 -9.93 1.58 -24.39
C ASN A 146 -10.25 1.53 -22.89
N PHE A 147 -11.55 1.55 -22.57
CA PHE A 147 -12.05 1.54 -21.20
C PHE A 147 -11.90 0.19 -20.47
N LYS A 148 -11.52 -0.89 -21.16
CA LYS A 148 -11.27 -2.21 -20.54
C LYS A 148 -10.11 -2.20 -19.53
N VAL A 149 -9.29 -1.15 -19.51
CA VAL A 149 -8.31 -0.94 -18.44
C VAL A 149 -8.96 -0.92 -17.05
N TRP A 150 -10.18 -0.39 -16.93
CA TRP A 150 -10.90 -0.33 -15.66
C TRP A 150 -11.41 -1.70 -15.22
N GLU A 151 -11.78 -2.58 -16.15
CA GLU A 151 -12.08 -3.99 -15.85
C GLU A 151 -10.83 -4.70 -15.33
N THR A 152 -9.67 -4.43 -15.94
CA THR A 152 -8.38 -4.98 -15.45
C THR A 152 -8.07 -4.50 -14.02
N ILE A 153 -8.27 -3.22 -13.73
CA ILE A 153 -8.07 -2.66 -12.39
C ILE A 153 -9.03 -3.29 -11.38
N GLU A 154 -10.30 -3.45 -11.74
CA GLU A 154 -11.29 -4.07 -10.86
C GLU A 154 -10.98 -5.55 -10.58
N ILE A 155 -10.54 -6.32 -11.58
CA ILE A 155 -10.13 -7.73 -11.39
C ILE A 155 -8.99 -7.82 -10.36
N ILE A 156 -8.00 -6.93 -10.45
CA ILE A 156 -6.86 -6.90 -9.52
C ILE A 156 -7.32 -6.45 -8.13
N ALA A 157 -8.16 -5.40 -8.05
CA ALA A 157 -8.68 -4.87 -6.79
C ALA A 157 -9.49 -5.92 -6.04
N LYS A 158 -10.39 -6.61 -6.74
CA LYS A 158 -11.20 -7.71 -6.18
C LYS A 158 -10.32 -8.86 -5.69
N PHE A 159 -9.32 -9.25 -6.46
CA PHE A 159 -8.37 -10.28 -6.02
C PHE A 159 -7.63 -9.88 -4.74
N ILE A 160 -7.17 -8.63 -4.63
CA ILE A 160 -6.53 -8.12 -3.41
C ILE A 160 -7.49 -8.24 -2.22
N LYS A 161 -8.77 -7.86 -2.37
CA LYS A 161 -9.77 -8.00 -1.31
C LYS A 161 -9.96 -9.45 -0.84
N GLU A 162 -9.79 -10.41 -1.73
CA GLU A 162 -9.92 -11.85 -1.41
C GLU A 162 -8.70 -12.38 -0.64
N VAL A 163 -7.48 -11.95 -0.98
CA VAL A 163 -6.24 -12.56 -0.45
C VAL A 163 -5.53 -11.71 0.62
N ASP A 164 -5.82 -10.42 0.68
CA ASP A 164 -5.24 -9.45 1.61
C ASP A 164 -6.35 -8.65 2.32
N PRO A 165 -6.90 -9.17 3.42
CA PRO A 165 -7.91 -8.47 4.20
C PRO A 165 -7.31 -7.32 5.04
N ASN A 166 -5.99 -7.11 5.00
CA ASN A 166 -5.30 -6.18 5.86
C ASN A 166 -5.05 -4.82 5.21
N HIS A 167 -5.06 -4.70 3.88
CA HIS A 167 -4.70 -3.45 3.21
C HIS A 167 -5.77 -2.98 2.23
N PRO A 168 -6.07 -1.68 2.19
CA PRO A 168 -7.01 -1.13 1.22
C PRO A 168 -6.39 -1.02 -0.18
N THR A 169 -7.27 -0.93 -1.16
CA THR A 169 -6.95 -0.71 -2.57
C THR A 169 -7.13 0.76 -2.94
N MET A 170 -6.28 1.24 -3.83
CA MET A 170 -6.34 2.60 -4.38
C MET A 170 -6.09 2.56 -5.87
N THR A 171 -6.75 3.42 -6.64
CA THR A 171 -6.28 3.77 -8.00
C THR A 171 -6.00 5.25 -8.10
N VAL A 172 -5.11 5.67 -9.00
CA VAL A 172 -4.67 7.06 -9.12
C VAL A 172 -4.96 7.59 -10.51
N ILE A 173 -5.67 8.71 -10.61
CA ILE A 173 -6.03 9.38 -11.87
C ILE A 173 -5.35 10.74 -12.02
N ALA A 174 -5.29 11.23 -13.26
CA ALA A 174 -4.77 12.56 -13.56
C ALA A 174 -5.84 13.65 -13.42
N GLY A 175 -5.56 14.63 -12.55
CA GLY A 175 -6.43 15.78 -12.30
C GLY A 175 -7.68 15.44 -11.48
N VAL A 176 -8.49 16.48 -11.21
CA VAL A 176 -9.77 16.35 -10.51
C VAL A 176 -10.91 16.51 -11.50
N ASP A 177 -11.62 15.43 -11.78
CA ASP A 177 -12.79 15.43 -12.66
C ASP A 177 -13.91 14.57 -12.04
N PRO A 178 -15.07 15.17 -11.68
CA PRO A 178 -16.19 14.44 -11.10
C PRO A 178 -16.71 13.29 -11.98
N SER A 179 -16.64 13.43 -13.32
CA SER A 179 -17.08 12.39 -14.24
C SER A 179 -16.19 11.16 -14.17
N LYS A 180 -14.87 11.36 -14.04
CA LYS A 180 -13.90 10.28 -13.81
C LYS A 180 -14.15 9.61 -12.47
N ALA A 181 -14.33 10.39 -11.39
CA ALA A 181 -14.60 9.85 -10.07
C ALA A 181 -15.88 8.97 -10.05
N PHE A 182 -16.94 9.42 -10.71
CA PHE A 182 -18.17 8.62 -10.86
C PHE A 182 -17.93 7.34 -11.68
N HIS A 183 -17.16 7.42 -12.77
CA HIS A 183 -16.81 6.26 -13.58
C HIS A 183 -16.04 5.20 -12.76
N ILE A 184 -15.01 5.61 -12.01
CA ILE A 184 -14.27 4.68 -11.13
C ILE A 184 -15.18 4.06 -10.09
N LYS A 185 -16.02 4.86 -9.43
CA LYS A 185 -16.97 4.34 -8.43
C LYS A 185 -17.92 3.29 -9.01
N LYS A 186 -18.32 3.44 -10.28
CA LYS A 186 -19.22 2.51 -10.96
C LYS A 186 -18.52 1.24 -11.46
N HIS A 187 -17.32 1.38 -12.03
CA HIS A 187 -16.64 0.29 -12.74
C HIS A 187 -15.56 -0.41 -11.92
N CYS A 188 -15.08 0.20 -10.85
CA CYS A 188 -14.08 -0.35 -9.94
C CYS A 188 -14.58 -0.33 -8.48
N PRO A 189 -15.71 -0.99 -8.15
CA PRO A 189 -16.29 -0.96 -6.81
C PRO A 189 -15.39 -1.56 -5.73
N SER A 190 -14.37 -2.34 -6.09
CA SER A 190 -13.41 -2.90 -5.14
C SER A 190 -12.27 -1.93 -4.78
N ILE A 191 -12.30 -0.67 -5.26
CA ILE A 191 -11.37 0.41 -4.89
C ILE A 191 -11.87 1.17 -3.66
N ASP A 192 -11.07 1.23 -2.59
CA ASP A 192 -11.42 1.98 -1.38
C ASP A 192 -11.06 3.47 -1.46
N ILE A 193 -9.96 3.79 -2.14
CA ILE A 193 -9.36 5.13 -2.16
C ILE A 193 -9.17 5.58 -3.61
N LEU A 194 -9.60 6.82 -3.92
CA LEU A 194 -9.27 7.48 -5.18
C LEU A 194 -8.11 8.46 -4.95
N GLY A 195 -6.96 8.17 -5.53
CA GLY A 195 -5.81 9.09 -5.56
C GLY A 195 -5.90 10.05 -6.76
N LEU A 196 -5.50 11.30 -6.55
CA LEU A 196 -5.53 12.35 -7.56
C LEU A 196 -4.13 12.92 -7.72
N ASN A 197 -3.55 12.85 -8.92
CA ASN A 197 -2.35 13.62 -9.24
C ASN A 197 -2.78 15.02 -9.69
N VAL A 198 -2.43 16.04 -8.90
CA VAL A 198 -2.79 17.44 -9.18
C VAL A 198 -1.51 18.23 -9.45
N MET A 199 -1.40 18.77 -10.67
CA MET A 199 -0.35 19.71 -11.04
C MET A 199 -1.00 21.07 -11.25
N VAL A 200 -0.56 22.07 -10.49
CA VAL A 200 -0.94 23.46 -10.72
C VAL A 200 -0.06 23.99 -11.85
N GLN A 201 -0.66 24.35 -12.98
CA GLN A 201 0.07 25.04 -14.03
C GLN A 201 0.36 26.47 -13.55
N SER A 202 1.60 26.75 -13.16
CA SER A 202 2.02 28.13 -12.94
C SER A 202 2.01 28.84 -14.29
N LYS A 203 1.08 29.78 -14.48
CA LYS A 203 1.25 30.79 -15.52
C LYS A 203 2.46 31.62 -15.09
N MET A 204 3.61 31.41 -15.72
CA MET A 204 4.65 32.43 -15.68
C MET A 204 4.05 33.64 -16.40
N GLN A 205 3.59 34.62 -15.62
CA GLN A 205 3.40 35.98 -16.12
C GLN A 205 4.79 36.47 -16.51
N GLY A 206 5.04 36.51 -17.82
CA GLY A 206 6.14 37.27 -18.41
C GLY A 206 5.74 38.72 -18.59
#